data_AF-A0A922VNA4-F1
#
_entry.id   AF-A0A922VNA4-F1
#
_cell.length_a   1.000
_cell.length_b   1.000
_cell.length_c   1.000
_cell.angle_alpha   90.00
_cell.angle_beta   90.00
_cell.angle_gamma   90.00
#
_symmetry.space_group_name_H-M   'P 1'
#
loop_
_entity.id
_entity.type
_entity.pdbx_description
1 polymer ?
#
loop_
_entity_poly.entity_id
_entity_poly.type
_entity_poly.pdbx_seq_one_letter_code
_entity_poly.pdbx_strand_id
1 'polypeptide(L)'
;MKLCTVCGVLTSGPGSRCTTHTRESNRSRHNDLYGTRSWQRLSARVLRSWRGEHGNWCPGYGRPAHRASDLTVDHVVPLAAGGAPFDIGNTAVLCRSCNSTKGASEPDRGYPHAGSALLEDVGRSSPRIALRVTRVTLVTVFCVLSRKTGSTSHGRRCGSSPTT
;
A
#
# COMPACT_ATOMS: atom_id res chain seq x y z
N MET A 1 -27.80 15.36 19.90
CA MET A 1 -26.62 14.65 20.46
C MET A 1 -26.57 13.26 19.86
N LYS A 2 -25.38 12.76 19.50
CA LYS A 2 -25.17 11.43 18.91
C LYS A 2 -24.18 10.64 19.76
N LEU A 3 -24.36 9.33 19.84
CA LEU A 3 -23.39 8.46 20.49
C LEU A 3 -22.19 8.25 19.56
N CYS A 4 -20.99 8.25 20.14
CA CYS A 4 -19.78 7.86 19.42
C CYS A 4 -19.90 6.40 18.97
N THR A 5 -19.66 6.12 17.70
CA THR A 5 -19.76 4.76 17.14
C THR A 5 -18.64 3.81 17.57
N VAL A 6 -17.66 4.31 18.33
CA VAL A 6 -16.50 3.54 18.81
C VAL A 6 -16.63 3.21 20.29
N CYS A 7 -17.05 4.17 21.13
CA CYS A 7 -17.12 3.96 22.59
C CYS A 7 -18.47 4.31 23.23
N GLY A 8 -19.49 4.68 22.44
CA GLY A 8 -20.83 4.99 22.95
C GLY A 8 -20.97 6.30 23.72
N VAL A 9 -19.90 7.08 23.95
CA VAL A 9 -19.99 8.36 24.66
C VAL A 9 -20.89 9.35 23.91
N LEU A 10 -21.74 10.08 24.64
CA LEU A 10 -22.61 11.13 24.09
C LEU A 10 -21.77 12.31 23.61
N THR A 11 -21.95 12.68 22.34
CA THR A 11 -21.24 13.80 21.71
C THR A 11 -22.20 14.91 21.31
N SER A 12 -21.75 16.14 21.51
CA SER A 12 -22.44 17.38 21.10
C SER A 12 -22.05 17.85 19.69
N GLY A 13 -21.00 17.27 19.09
CA GLY A 13 -20.52 17.62 17.76
C GLY A 13 -21.32 16.95 16.62
N PRO A 14 -21.14 17.43 15.36
CA PRO A 14 -21.83 16.88 14.19
C PRO A 14 -21.29 15.51 13.73
N GLY A 15 -20.12 15.10 14.23
CA GLY A 15 -19.44 13.86 13.83
C GLY A 15 -20.02 12.59 14.47
N SER A 16 -19.68 11.43 13.90
CA SER A 16 -20.03 10.11 14.45
C SER A 16 -19.08 9.61 15.54
N ARG A 17 -18.02 10.37 15.86
CA ARG A 17 -16.98 9.99 16.83
C ARG A 17 -16.75 11.11 17.84
N CYS A 18 -16.38 10.75 19.07
CA CYS A 18 -15.93 11.72 20.07
C CYS A 18 -14.58 12.34 19.66
N THR A 19 -14.21 13.44 20.33
CA THR A 19 -12.96 14.17 20.05
C THR A 19 -11.72 13.28 20.20
N THR A 20 -11.69 12.38 21.19
CA THR A 20 -10.61 11.41 21.40
C THR A 20 -10.46 10.46 20.21
N HIS A 21 -11.52 9.73 19.84
CA HIS A 21 -11.47 8.78 18.72
C HIS A 21 -11.28 9.48 17.36
N THR A 22 -11.71 10.73 17.22
CA THR A 22 -11.41 11.55 16.04
C THR A 22 -9.91 11.85 15.96
N ARG A 23 -9.29 12.29 17.06
CA ARG A 23 -7.84 12.56 17.13
C ARG A 23 -7.02 11.30 16.91
N GLU A 24 -7.44 10.18 17.47
CA GLU A 24 -6.74 8.91 17.29
C GLU A 24 -6.82 8.39 15.86
N SER A 25 -8.02 8.39 15.25
CA SER A 25 -8.16 8.09 13.83
C SER A 25 -7.30 9.01 12.96
N ASN A 26 -7.20 10.30 13.29
CA ASN A 26 -6.35 11.23 12.53
C ASN A 26 -4.87 10.91 12.69
N ARG A 27 -4.41 10.57 13.91
CA ARG A 27 -3.02 10.12 14.15
C ARG A 27 -2.70 8.84 13.37
N SER A 28 -3.55 7.82 13.43
CA SER A 28 -3.33 6.56 12.70
C SER A 28 -3.35 6.72 11.17
N ARG A 29 -4.05 7.74 10.65
CA ARG A 29 -4.07 8.06 9.22
C ARG A 29 -2.85 8.86 8.77
N HIS A 30 -2.19 9.57 9.68
CA HIS A 30 -1.09 10.46 9.36
C HIS A 30 0.23 9.70 9.52
N ASN A 31 0.68 9.05 8.45
CA ASN A 31 2.03 8.50 8.42
C ASN A 31 3.03 9.67 8.30
N ASP A 32 3.98 9.77 9.24
CA ASP A 32 5.01 10.82 9.28
C ASP A 32 5.81 10.93 7.96
N LEU A 33 5.91 9.83 7.22
CA LEU A 33 6.53 9.77 5.90
C LEU A 33 5.99 10.86 4.97
N TYR A 34 4.68 11.12 4.98
CA TYR A 34 4.05 12.09 4.09
C TYR A 34 4.49 13.53 4.37
N GLY A 35 4.94 13.83 5.59
CA GLY A 35 5.54 15.11 5.96
C GLY A 35 7.01 15.26 5.54
N THR A 36 7.68 14.17 5.13
CA THR A 36 9.11 14.20 4.81
C THR A 36 9.40 14.91 3.48
N ARG A 37 10.57 15.58 3.41
CA ARG A 37 11.05 16.20 2.16
C ARG A 37 11.24 15.18 1.03
N SER A 38 11.61 13.94 1.36
CA SER A 38 11.79 12.86 0.39
C SER A 38 10.47 12.53 -0.30
N TRP A 39 9.39 12.37 0.47
CA TRP A 39 8.07 12.13 -0.09
C TRP A 39 7.56 13.30 -0.93
N GLN A 40 7.75 14.53 -0.48
CA GLN A 40 7.34 15.73 -1.22
C GLN A 40 8.04 15.82 -2.59
N ARG A 41 9.35 15.52 -2.63
CA ARG A 41 10.13 15.50 -3.88
C ARG A 41 9.68 14.39 -4.82
N LEU A 42 9.48 13.17 -4.29
CA LEU A 42 8.97 12.04 -5.05
C LEU A 42 7.60 12.36 -5.66
N SER A 43 6.66 12.81 -4.83
CA SER A 43 5.30 13.16 -5.25
C SER A 43 5.30 14.25 -6.33
N ALA A 44 6.11 15.30 -6.16
CA ALA A 44 6.22 16.37 -7.14
C ALA A 44 6.77 15.86 -8.48
N ARG A 45 7.74 14.93 -8.46
CA ARG A 45 8.29 14.29 -9.66
C ARG A 45 7.23 13.47 -10.39
N VAL A 46 6.51 12.61 -9.65
CA VAL A 46 5.44 11.76 -10.20
C VAL A 46 4.33 12.61 -10.81
N LEU A 47 3.84 13.62 -10.09
CA LEU A 47 2.80 14.53 -10.61
C LEU A 47 3.26 15.32 -11.82
N ARG A 48 4.52 15.75 -11.87
CA ARG A 48 5.06 16.47 -13.02
C ARG A 48 5.10 15.59 -14.26
N SER A 49 5.60 14.35 -14.15
CA SER A 49 5.63 13.40 -15.27
C SER A 49 4.22 13.13 -15.77
N TRP A 50 3.32 12.78 -14.85
CA TRP A 50 1.92 12.49 -15.15
C TRP A 50 1.23 13.64 -15.88
N ARG A 51 1.41 14.88 -15.39
CA ARG A 51 0.83 16.06 -16.03
C ARG A 51 1.44 16.36 -17.40
N GLY A 52 2.72 16.02 -17.62
CA GLY A 52 3.36 16.15 -18.91
C GLY A 52 2.78 15.19 -19.95
N GLU A 53 2.44 13.97 -19.55
CA GLU A 53 1.98 12.90 -20.45
C GLU A 53 0.45 12.86 -20.60
N HIS A 54 -0.29 13.18 -19.54
CA HIS A 54 -1.74 12.99 -19.45
C HIS A 54 -2.50 14.26 -19.06
N GLY A 55 -1.80 15.34 -18.70
CA GLY A 55 -2.42 16.57 -18.21
C GLY A 55 -3.17 16.37 -16.88
N ASN A 56 -4.34 17.00 -16.77
CA ASN A 56 -5.22 16.92 -15.60
C ASN A 56 -6.17 15.72 -15.67
N TRP A 57 -5.64 14.54 -15.97
CA TRP A 57 -6.43 13.32 -16.12
C TRP A 57 -6.25 12.41 -14.92
N CYS A 58 -7.35 11.92 -14.35
CA CYS A 58 -7.36 10.93 -13.28
C CYS A 58 -7.71 9.56 -13.88
N PRO A 59 -6.94 8.49 -13.60
CA PRO A 59 -7.27 7.13 -14.03
C PRO A 59 -8.61 6.61 -13.50
N GLY A 60 -9.06 7.17 -12.37
CA GLY A 60 -10.25 6.70 -11.66
C GLY A 60 -9.95 5.58 -10.67
N TYR A 61 -10.82 5.47 -9.66
CA TYR A 61 -10.84 4.37 -8.70
C TYR A 61 -12.30 4.10 -8.34
N GLY A 62 -12.78 2.88 -8.60
CA GLY A 62 -14.20 2.52 -8.48
C GLY A 62 -15.13 3.29 -9.43
N ARG A 63 -14.57 3.99 -10.43
CA ARG A 63 -15.29 4.73 -11.47
C ARG A 63 -14.39 4.95 -12.70
N PRO A 64 -14.94 5.32 -13.87
CA PRO A 64 -14.16 5.60 -15.07
C PRO A 64 -13.15 6.75 -14.91
N ALA A 65 -12.16 6.75 -15.80
CA ALA A 65 -11.18 7.82 -15.91
C ALA A 65 -11.84 9.15 -16.30
N HIS A 66 -11.36 10.27 -15.75
CA HIS A 66 -12.01 11.57 -15.85
C HIS A 66 -11.04 12.74 -15.64
N ARG A 67 -11.42 13.95 -16.05
CA ARG A 67 -10.63 15.16 -15.75
C ARG A 67 -10.69 15.52 -14.27
N ALA A 68 -9.55 15.90 -13.70
CA ALA A 68 -9.43 16.41 -12.33
C ALA A 68 -8.21 17.34 -12.20
N SER A 69 -8.40 18.51 -11.58
CA SER A 69 -7.32 19.48 -11.34
C SER A 69 -6.48 19.16 -10.10
N ASP A 70 -7.12 18.64 -9.05
CA ASP A 70 -6.49 18.27 -7.77
C ASP A 70 -6.05 16.79 -7.79
N LEU A 71 -4.90 16.55 -8.42
CA LEU A 71 -4.23 15.25 -8.47
C LEU A 71 -3.29 15.08 -7.26
N THR A 72 -3.31 13.88 -6.71
CA THR A 72 -2.52 13.44 -5.56
C THR A 72 -1.73 12.18 -5.91
N VAL A 73 -0.74 11.84 -5.10
CA VAL A 73 0.04 10.60 -5.21
C VAL A 73 -0.25 9.75 -3.98
N ASP A 74 -0.53 8.47 -4.21
CA ASP A 74 -0.68 7.47 -3.15
C ASP A 74 0.14 6.22 -3.48
N HIS A 75 0.37 5.38 -2.49
CA HIS A 75 1.04 4.10 -2.70
C HIS A 75 0.07 3.08 -3.32
N VAL A 76 0.55 2.31 -4.30
CA VAL A 76 -0.20 1.18 -4.90
C VAL A 76 -0.39 0.11 -3.83
N VAL A 77 0.71 -0.40 -3.29
CA VAL A 77 0.75 -1.25 -2.08
C VAL A 77 0.86 -0.33 -0.86
N PRO A 78 -0.13 -0.31 0.04
CA PRO A 78 -0.11 0.55 1.22
C PRO A 78 1.13 0.33 2.10
N LEU A 79 1.61 1.39 2.76
CA LEU A 79 2.73 1.30 3.72
C LEU A 79 2.45 0.29 4.85
N ALA A 80 1.20 0.19 5.31
CA ALA A 80 0.79 -0.78 6.34
C ALA A 80 0.90 -2.24 5.87
N ALA A 81 0.83 -2.48 4.56
CA ALA A 81 1.00 -3.78 3.94
C ALA A 81 2.47 -4.04 3.51
N GLY A 82 3.42 -3.21 3.96
CA GLY A 82 4.83 -3.36 3.63
C GLY A 82 5.24 -2.77 2.28
N GLY A 83 4.41 -1.91 1.68
CA GLY A 83 4.75 -1.23 0.43
C GLY A 83 6.03 -0.40 0.53
N ALA A 84 6.85 -0.44 -0.52
CA ALA A 84 8.10 0.32 -0.57
C ALA A 84 7.81 1.83 -0.54
N PRO A 85 8.38 2.60 0.42
CA PRO A 85 7.98 3.98 0.73
C PRO A 85 8.41 5.03 -0.30
N PHE A 86 9.48 4.75 -1.04
CA PHE A 86 10.08 5.69 -1.98
C PHE A 86 10.28 5.10 -3.38
N ASP A 87 9.67 3.93 -3.63
CA ASP A 87 9.69 3.31 -4.96
C ASP A 87 8.65 4.00 -5.85
N ILE A 88 9.11 4.57 -6.97
CA ILE A 88 8.22 5.16 -7.98
C ILE A 88 7.24 4.12 -8.53
N GLY A 89 7.67 2.86 -8.69
CA GLY A 89 6.82 1.76 -9.17
C GLY A 89 5.67 1.44 -8.20
N ASN A 90 5.84 1.78 -6.92
CA ASN A 90 4.79 1.65 -5.91
C ASN A 90 3.96 2.93 -5.75
N THR A 91 4.03 3.91 -6.67
CA THR A 91 3.21 5.13 -6.62
C THR A 91 2.16 5.16 -7.73
N ALA A 92 0.99 5.73 -7.42
CA ALA A 92 -0.08 5.96 -8.39
C ALA A 92 -0.64 7.37 -8.24
N VAL A 93 -1.07 7.95 -9.37
CA VAL A 93 -1.74 9.25 -9.42
C VAL A 93 -3.25 9.06 -9.39
N LEU A 94 -3.91 9.71 -8.44
CA LEU A 94 -5.37 9.77 -8.33
C LEU A 94 -5.81 11.17 -7.94
N CYS A 95 -7.01 11.58 -8.37
CA CYS A 95 -7.62 12.79 -7.81
C CYS A 95 -7.93 12.59 -6.32
N ARG A 96 -8.01 13.69 -5.55
CA ARG A 96 -8.28 13.63 -4.11
C ARG A 96 -9.52 12.80 -3.75
N SER A 97 -10.58 12.90 -4.54
CA SER A 97 -11.81 12.11 -4.35
C SER A 97 -11.56 10.62 -4.51
N CYS A 98 -10.93 10.19 -5.60
CA CYS A 98 -10.60 8.77 -5.83
C CYS A 98 -9.63 8.24 -4.79
N ASN A 99 -8.62 9.02 -4.42
CA ASN A 99 -7.67 8.64 -3.38
C ASN A 99 -8.35 8.48 -2.01
N SER A 100 -9.27 9.38 -1.66
CA SER A 100 -10.08 9.26 -0.45
C SER A 100 -10.96 8.01 -0.47
N THR A 101 -11.55 7.65 -1.61
CA THR A 101 -12.35 6.42 -1.75
C THR A 101 -11.47 5.19 -1.57
N LYS A 102 -10.32 5.12 -2.24
CA LYS A 102 -9.33 4.03 -2.05
C LYS A 102 -8.99 3.86 -0.57
N GLY A 103 -8.60 4.94 0.09
CA GLY A 103 -8.26 4.91 1.50
C GLY A 103 -9.42 4.53 2.44
N ALA A 104 -10.68 4.63 2.01
CA ALA A 104 -11.84 4.16 2.78
C ALA A 104 -12.18 2.69 2.52
N SER A 105 -11.80 2.16 1.34
CA SER A 105 -12.05 0.78 0.93
C SER A 105 -11.01 -0.21 1.44
N GLU A 106 -9.79 0.23 1.77
CA GLU A 106 -8.76 -0.65 2.36
C GLU A 106 -9.25 -1.22 3.71
N PRO A 107 -9.49 -2.53 3.81
CA PRO A 107 -9.88 -3.16 5.07
C PRO A 107 -8.69 -3.12 6.02
N ASP A 108 -8.99 -2.80 7.27
CA ASP A 108 -8.07 -2.73 8.41
C ASP A 108 -7.13 -1.51 8.50
N ARG A 109 -7.62 -0.47 9.18
CA ARG A 109 -6.79 0.52 9.90
C ARG A 109 -6.92 0.37 11.43
N GLY A 110 -7.11 -0.86 11.92
CA GLY A 110 -6.91 -1.20 13.33
C GLY A 110 -7.89 -0.56 14.31
N TYR A 111 -9.18 -0.48 13.97
CA TYR A 111 -10.20 -0.18 14.98
C TYR A 111 -11.24 -1.29 15.02
N PRO A 112 -11.27 -2.13 16.07
CA PRO A 112 -12.40 -3.02 16.28
C PRO A 112 -13.64 -2.14 16.43
N HIS A 113 -14.60 -2.33 15.53
CA HIS A 113 -15.91 -1.74 15.69
C HIS A 113 -16.51 -2.32 16.98
N ALA A 114 -16.88 -1.47 17.94
CA ALA A 114 -17.52 -1.89 19.19
C ALA A 114 -18.87 -2.62 18.98
N GLY A 115 -19.33 -2.75 17.74
CA GLY A 115 -20.51 -3.54 17.38
C GLY A 115 -20.25 -5.04 17.15
N SER A 116 -18.99 -5.50 17.15
CA SER A 116 -18.66 -6.91 16.83
C SER A 116 -18.36 -7.79 18.06
N ALA A 117 -18.28 -7.21 19.26
CA ALA A 117 -17.79 -7.91 20.46
C ALA A 117 -18.90 -8.47 21.38
N LEU A 118 -20.17 -8.52 20.95
CA LEU A 118 -21.27 -8.93 21.84
C LEU A 118 -21.96 -10.26 21.50
N LEU A 119 -21.45 -11.10 20.57
CA LEU A 119 -22.18 -12.34 20.22
C LEU A 119 -21.43 -13.66 20.03
N GLU A 120 -20.12 -13.76 20.24
CA GLU A 120 -19.41 -15.06 20.20
C GLU A 120 -18.35 -15.02 21.32
N ASP A 121 -18.31 -15.84 22.37
CA ASP A 121 -18.60 -17.26 22.50
C ASP A 121 -18.99 -17.63 23.95
N VAL A 122 -20.16 -18.23 24.13
CA VAL A 122 -20.42 -19.14 25.26
C VAL A 122 -19.89 -20.51 24.86
N GLY A 123 -18.79 -20.92 25.48
CA GLY A 123 -18.45 -22.30 25.77
C GLY A 123 -18.48 -23.31 24.61
N ARG A 124 -17.40 -23.39 23.83
CA ARG A 124 -17.09 -24.61 23.07
C ARG A 124 -15.73 -25.19 23.50
N SER A 125 -15.81 -26.06 24.49
CA SER A 125 -14.78 -27.02 24.87
C SER A 125 -14.32 -27.83 23.65
N SER A 126 -13.04 -27.75 23.28
CA SER A 126 -12.42 -28.69 22.33
C SER A 126 -11.43 -29.60 23.07
N PRO A 127 -11.45 -30.92 22.85
CA PRO A 127 -10.49 -31.84 23.44
C PRO A 127 -9.13 -31.75 22.72
N ARG A 128 -8.07 -31.92 23.51
CA ARG A 128 -6.67 -31.92 23.07
C ARG A 128 -6.40 -33.12 22.15
N ILE A 129 -6.12 -32.86 20.86
CA ILE A 129 -5.47 -33.83 19.98
C ILE A 129 -3.97 -33.53 20.00
N ALA A 130 -3.19 -34.46 20.56
CA ALA A 130 -1.75 -34.43 20.57
C ALA A 130 -1.20 -34.76 19.17
N LEU A 131 -0.54 -33.79 18.52
CA LEU A 131 0.30 -34.08 17.36
C LEU A 131 1.70 -34.51 17.82
N ARG A 132 2.06 -35.77 17.54
CA ARG A 132 3.43 -36.28 17.60
C ARG A 132 4.26 -35.60 16.51
N VAL A 133 5.33 -34.92 16.92
CA VAL A 133 6.40 -34.46 16.03
C VAL A 133 7.29 -35.67 15.70
N THR A 134 7.32 -36.08 14.44
CA THR A 134 8.27 -37.09 13.96
C THR A 134 9.45 -36.38 13.28
N ARG A 135 10.64 -36.87 13.59
CA ARG A 135 11.95 -36.27 13.33
C ARG A 135 12.25 -36.00 11.85
N VAL A 136 12.94 -34.87 11.66
CA VAL A 136 13.74 -34.47 10.49
C VAL A 136 14.72 -35.57 10.11
N THR A 137 14.77 -35.93 8.83
CA THR A 137 15.95 -36.61 8.25
C THR A 137 16.44 -35.78 7.06
N LEU A 138 17.66 -35.28 7.19
CA LEU A 138 18.38 -34.49 6.23
C LEU A 138 19.10 -35.46 5.29
N VAL A 139 18.74 -35.49 4.01
CA VAL A 139 19.51 -36.22 2.98
C VAL A 139 20.04 -35.22 1.97
N THR A 140 21.31 -34.91 2.17
CA THR A 140 22.24 -34.32 1.21
C THR A 140 22.33 -35.22 -0.02
N VAL A 141 22.06 -34.68 -1.22
CA VAL A 141 22.52 -35.30 -2.47
C VAL A 141 23.51 -34.35 -3.14
N PHE A 142 24.73 -34.84 -3.17
CA PHE A 142 25.91 -34.28 -3.81
C PHE A 142 25.78 -34.36 -5.34
N CYS A 143 26.13 -33.26 -6.00
CA CYS A 143 27.03 -33.16 -7.15
C CYS A 143 26.91 -34.21 -8.29
N VAL A 144 26.44 -33.76 -9.46
CA VAL A 144 26.99 -34.24 -10.75
C VAL A 144 27.34 -33.04 -11.63
N LEU A 145 28.63 -33.01 -11.96
CA LEU A 145 29.33 -32.15 -12.89
C LEU A 145 28.76 -32.21 -14.32
N SER A 146 28.82 -31.08 -15.05
CA SER A 146 29.77 -30.88 -16.16
C SER A 146 29.22 -29.99 -17.27
N ARG A 147 29.94 -28.87 -17.47
CA ARG A 147 30.49 -28.40 -18.75
C ARG A 147 29.52 -28.27 -19.93
N LYS A 148 29.22 -27.02 -20.29
CA LYS A 148 29.30 -26.62 -21.71
C LYS A 148 29.99 -25.27 -21.85
N THR A 149 31.26 -25.38 -22.20
CA THR A 149 32.11 -24.34 -22.78
C THR A 149 31.49 -23.84 -24.09
N GLY A 150 31.51 -22.52 -24.30
CA GLY A 150 31.08 -21.87 -25.54
C GLY A 150 31.55 -20.43 -25.63
N SER A 151 32.87 -20.24 -25.67
CA SER A 151 33.56 -19.05 -26.18
C SER A 151 33.28 -18.91 -27.68
N THR A 152 32.98 -17.71 -28.21
CA THR A 152 33.79 -16.87 -29.15
C THR A 152 32.74 -16.21 -30.08
N SER A 153 32.69 -14.94 -30.48
CA SER A 153 33.66 -14.01 -31.10
C SER A 153 33.10 -12.57 -31.01
N HIS A 154 33.87 -11.57 -30.57
CA HIS A 154 34.66 -10.66 -31.42
C HIS A 154 33.93 -10.06 -32.65
N GLY A 155 33.67 -8.76 -32.59
CA GLY A 155 33.39 -7.88 -33.74
C GLY A 155 33.73 -6.44 -33.38
N ARG A 156 34.91 -5.97 -33.82
CA ARG A 156 35.44 -4.61 -33.63
C ARG A 156 34.85 -3.63 -34.67
N ARG A 157 34.71 -2.36 -34.25
CA ARG A 157 34.97 -1.06 -34.92
C ARG A 157 34.80 -0.92 -36.44
N CYS A 158 34.22 0.21 -36.89
CA CYS A 158 34.90 1.31 -37.62
C CYS A 158 33.92 2.36 -38.20
N GLY A 159 34.29 3.66 -38.06
CA GLY A 159 34.00 4.82 -38.94
C GLY A 159 32.52 5.23 -39.18
N SER A 160 32.12 6.48 -39.39
CA SER A 160 32.83 7.71 -39.78
C SER A 160 31.92 8.92 -39.53
N SER A 161 32.52 10.09 -39.31
CA SER A 161 31.87 11.42 -39.30
C SER A 161 31.72 11.99 -40.74
N PRO A 162 31.45 13.30 -40.98
CA PRO A 162 30.25 13.77 -41.70
C PRO A 162 30.53 14.42 -43.08
N THR A 163 29.46 14.66 -43.84
CA THR A 163 29.34 15.57 -45.01
C THR A 163 27.88 16.05 -45.02
N THR A 164 27.50 17.32 -45.19
CA THR A 164 28.03 18.44 -45.98
C THR A 164 27.43 19.74 -45.43
#